data_AF-A0A453SWH7-F1
#
_entry.id   AF-A0A453SWH7-F1
#
_cell.length_a   1.000
_cell.length_b   1.000
_cell.length_c   1.000
_cell.angle_alpha   90.00
_cell.angle_beta   90.00
_cell.angle_gamma   90.00
#
_symmetry.space_group_name_H-M   'P 1'
#
loop_
_entity.id
_entity.type
_entity.pdbx_description
1 polymer ?
#
loop_
_entity_poly.entity_id
_entity_poly.type
_entity_poly.pdbx_seq_one_letter_code
_entity_poly.pdbx_strand_id
1 'polypeptide(L)'
;MDDMIQKYAIEDQIANFGQTPIQIFRVKHPRRGPPIPIAHPLYFAPQSITLTSSVSSTISHMSAVLFIGLLDNTIILMNEGLILSVKLWLTTRTQLGGNFTFSGPQENFFGVGSDVISPRKIGTFLAENVKFGRQLLATMQINSDKYLILCGNWENSFQIISLSDGRIVQSIRQHKDVVGCVA
;
A
#
# COMPACT_ATOMS: atom_id res chain seq x y z
N MET A 1 -57.69 -48.09 -7.60
CA MET A 1 -56.28 -48.52 -7.50
C MET A 1 -55.35 -47.51 -8.19
N ASP A 2 -55.82 -46.84 -9.26
CA ASP A 2 -55.05 -45.83 -10.02
C ASP A 2 -54.74 -44.53 -9.26
N ASP A 3 -55.59 -44.15 -8.31
CA ASP A 3 -55.48 -42.89 -7.57
C ASP A 3 -54.24 -42.81 -6.67
N MET A 4 -53.82 -43.96 -6.10
CA MET A 4 -52.61 -44.03 -5.28
C MET A 4 -51.34 -43.94 -6.13
N ILE A 5 -51.37 -44.44 -7.37
CA ILE A 5 -50.25 -44.38 -8.30
C ILE A 5 -50.08 -42.94 -8.82
N GLN A 6 -51.19 -42.28 -9.17
CA GLN A 6 -51.17 -40.88 -9.58
C GLN A 6 -50.73 -39.95 -8.46
N LYS A 7 -51.19 -40.17 -7.22
CA LYS A 7 -50.74 -39.42 -6.06
C LYS A 7 -49.22 -39.56 -5.86
N TYR A 8 -48.69 -40.78 -5.94
CA TYR A 8 -47.26 -41.03 -5.79
C TYR A 8 -46.43 -40.34 -6.87
N ALA A 9 -46.91 -40.36 -8.13
CA ALA A 9 -46.22 -39.72 -9.25
C ALA A 9 -46.19 -38.19 -9.11
N ILE A 10 -47.27 -37.57 -8.61
CA ILE A 10 -47.34 -36.13 -8.38
C ILE A 10 -46.45 -35.72 -7.19
N GLU A 11 -46.45 -36.50 -6.11
CA GLU A 11 -45.57 -36.26 -4.96
C GLU A 11 -44.08 -36.35 -5.36
N ASP A 12 -43.71 -37.30 -6.22
CA ASP A 12 -42.35 -37.43 -6.74
C ASP A 12 -42.00 -36.26 -7.69
N GLN A 13 -42.93 -35.81 -8.52
CA GLN A 13 -42.74 -34.61 -9.34
C GLN A 13 -42.53 -33.35 -8.50
N ILE A 14 -43.30 -33.17 -7.42
CA ILE A 14 -43.16 -32.02 -6.51
C ILE A 14 -41.84 -32.09 -5.75
N ALA A 15 -41.45 -33.27 -5.26
CA ALA A 15 -40.19 -33.46 -4.55
C ALA A 15 -38.96 -33.12 -5.42
N ASN A 16 -39.08 -33.36 -6.72
CA ASN A 16 -38.01 -33.13 -7.69
C ASN A 16 -38.14 -31.81 -8.47
N PHE A 17 -39.22 -31.04 -8.26
CA PHE A 17 -39.45 -29.78 -8.98
C PHE A 17 -38.48 -28.69 -8.51
N GLY A 18 -37.77 -28.08 -9.45
CA GLY A 18 -36.80 -27.01 -9.15
C GLY A 18 -35.44 -27.49 -8.65
N GLN A 19 -35.20 -28.81 -8.58
CA GLN A 19 -33.86 -29.32 -8.26
C GLN A 19 -32.95 -29.32 -9.50
N THR A 20 -31.79 -28.68 -9.37
CA THR A 20 -30.63 -29.02 -10.20
C THR A 20 -30.23 -30.47 -9.88
N PRO A 21 -30.01 -31.36 -10.87
CA PRO A 21 -29.93 -32.80 -10.60
C PRO A 21 -28.94 -33.14 -9.48
N ILE A 22 -29.42 -33.76 -8.39
CA ILE A 22 -28.58 -34.26 -7.28
C ILE A 22 -27.47 -35.19 -7.79
N GLN A 23 -27.67 -35.84 -8.93
CA GLN A 23 -26.72 -36.75 -9.57
C GLN A 23 -25.46 -36.05 -10.13
N ILE A 24 -25.42 -34.72 -10.28
CA ILE A 24 -24.24 -33.97 -10.73
C ILE A 24 -23.22 -33.71 -9.60
N PHE A 25 -23.60 -33.84 -8.32
CA PHE A 25 -22.76 -33.46 -7.19
C PHE A 25 -22.22 -34.64 -6.38
N ARG A 26 -21.77 -35.72 -7.03
CA ARG A 26 -21.04 -36.80 -6.33
C ARG A 26 -19.65 -36.36 -5.84
N VAL A 27 -19.06 -35.36 -6.50
CA VAL A 27 -17.76 -34.80 -6.12
C VAL A 27 -17.99 -33.45 -5.46
N LYS A 28 -17.39 -33.26 -4.28
CA LYS A 28 -17.37 -31.95 -3.62
C LYS A 28 -16.86 -30.91 -4.60
N HIS A 29 -17.62 -29.84 -4.80
CA HIS A 29 -17.19 -28.73 -5.63
C HIS A 29 -15.78 -28.28 -5.18
N PRO A 30 -14.82 -28.11 -6.10
CA PRO A 30 -13.52 -27.57 -5.76
C PRO A 30 -13.71 -26.29 -4.96
N ARG A 31 -12.91 -26.09 -3.90
CA ARG A 31 -12.93 -24.82 -3.18
C ARG A 31 -12.68 -23.73 -4.21
N ARG A 32 -13.61 -22.78 -4.33
CA ARG A 32 -13.38 -21.59 -5.15
C ARG A 32 -12.06 -20.99 -4.68
N GLY A 33 -11.17 -20.69 -5.63
CA GLY A 33 -9.96 -19.97 -5.33
C GLY A 33 -10.30 -18.62 -4.69
N PRO A 34 -9.31 -17.95 -4.08
CA PRO A 34 -9.51 -16.58 -3.63
C PRO A 34 -10.02 -15.73 -4.81
N PRO A 35 -10.89 -14.73 -4.55
CA PRO A 35 -11.36 -13.84 -5.59
C PRO A 35 -10.16 -13.29 -6.35
N ILE A 36 -10.23 -13.30 -7.68
CA ILE A 36 -9.17 -12.77 -8.53
C ILE A 36 -8.95 -11.32 -8.09
N PRO A 37 -7.71 -10.90 -7.76
CA PRO A 37 -7.42 -9.53 -7.43
C PRO A 37 -7.95 -8.64 -8.55
N ILE A 38 -8.84 -7.70 -8.20
CA ILE A 38 -9.38 -6.77 -9.17
C ILE A 38 -8.21 -5.90 -9.63
N ALA A 39 -7.79 -6.07 -10.89
CA ALA A 39 -6.86 -5.12 -11.51
C ALA A 39 -7.53 -3.75 -11.49
N HIS A 40 -6.86 -2.71 -10.98
CA HIS A 40 -7.43 -1.36 -10.82
C HIS A 40 -8.70 -1.29 -9.95
N PRO A 41 -8.60 -1.59 -8.64
CA PRO A 41 -9.76 -1.59 -7.74
C PRO A 41 -10.47 -0.23 -7.68
N LEU A 42 -9.75 0.88 -7.87
CA LEU A 42 -10.33 2.23 -7.95
C LEU A 42 -11.32 2.41 -9.11
N TYR A 43 -11.14 1.67 -10.21
CA TYR A 43 -11.99 1.79 -11.40
C TYR A 43 -13.13 0.77 -11.40
N PHE A 44 -12.82 -0.50 -11.12
CA PHE A 44 -13.80 -1.58 -11.26
C PHE A 44 -14.59 -1.90 -9.98
N ALA A 45 -14.09 -1.53 -8.80
CA ALA A 45 -14.76 -1.77 -7.54
C ALA A 45 -14.42 -0.70 -6.50
N PRO A 46 -14.74 0.58 -6.74
CA PRO A 46 -14.43 1.65 -5.80
C PRO A 46 -15.06 1.42 -4.42
N GLN A 47 -16.23 0.76 -4.36
CA GLN A 47 -16.87 0.42 -3.08
C GLN A 47 -16.13 -0.67 -2.28
N SER A 48 -15.18 -1.38 -2.89
CA SER A 48 -14.35 -2.37 -2.19
C SER A 48 -13.19 -1.75 -1.41
N ILE A 49 -12.94 -0.45 -1.58
CA ILE A 49 -11.87 0.29 -0.91
C ILE A 49 -12.45 0.91 0.36
N THR A 50 -11.89 0.55 1.50
CA THR A 50 -12.26 1.12 2.80
C THR A 50 -11.15 2.06 3.26
N LEU A 51 -11.54 3.29 3.66
CA LEU A 51 -10.61 4.21 4.29
C LEU A 51 -10.28 3.68 5.69
N THR A 52 -9.01 3.40 5.95
CA THR A 52 -8.58 2.86 7.25
C THR A 52 -8.08 3.94 8.21
N SER A 53 -7.39 4.97 7.69
CA SER A 53 -6.92 6.10 8.50
C SER A 53 -6.70 7.34 7.65
N SER A 54 -6.85 8.52 8.26
CA SER A 54 -6.49 9.81 7.68
C SER A 54 -5.58 10.57 8.64
N VAL A 55 -4.51 11.17 8.11
CA VAL A 55 -3.58 11.98 8.91
C VAL A 55 -3.40 13.32 8.25
N SER A 56 -3.55 14.39 9.03
CA SER A 56 -3.28 15.75 8.58
C SER A 56 -1.77 15.98 8.49
N SER A 57 -1.34 16.66 7.43
CA SER A 57 0.03 17.17 7.36
C SER A 57 0.19 18.28 8.40
N THR A 58 1.20 18.17 9.26
CA THR A 58 1.56 19.18 10.26
C THR A 58 2.50 20.26 9.71
N ILE A 59 2.74 20.25 8.40
CA ILE A 59 3.67 21.16 7.73
C ILE A 59 3.00 22.54 7.58
N SER A 60 3.68 23.59 8.05
CA SER A 60 3.17 24.98 8.09
C SER A 60 2.92 25.62 6.73
N HIS A 61 3.46 25.05 5.65
CA HIS A 61 3.26 25.52 4.28
C HIS A 61 2.44 24.48 3.50
N MET A 62 1.34 24.94 2.91
CA MET A 62 0.58 24.15 1.94
C MET A 62 1.45 23.93 0.70
N SER A 63 2.09 22.77 0.60
CA SER A 63 2.86 22.37 -0.57
C SER A 63 2.38 20.99 -1.03
N ALA A 64 2.37 20.78 -2.34
CA ALA A 64 1.94 19.51 -2.92
C ALA A 64 2.87 18.37 -2.46
N VAL A 65 2.30 17.21 -2.12
CA VAL A 65 3.06 15.98 -1.90
C VAL A 65 3.37 15.38 -3.27
N LEU A 66 4.65 15.31 -3.62
CA LEU A 66 5.08 14.85 -4.95
C LEU A 66 5.54 13.40 -4.96
N PHE A 67 5.87 12.85 -3.79
CA PHE A 67 6.29 11.47 -3.65
C PHE A 67 5.72 10.86 -2.39
N ILE A 68 5.18 9.66 -2.58
CA ILE A 68 4.73 8.75 -1.54
C ILE A 68 5.41 7.41 -1.84
N GLY A 69 6.23 6.94 -0.90
CA GLY A 69 6.89 5.65 -0.94
C GLY A 69 6.49 4.82 0.28
N LEU A 70 6.39 3.51 0.10
CA LEU A 70 6.23 2.56 1.20
C LEU A 70 7.47 1.67 1.23
N LEU A 71 8.19 1.67 2.35
CA LEU A 71 9.37 0.84 2.56
C LEU A 71 9.25 0.12 3.91
N ASP A 72 9.06 -1.19 3.87
CA ASP A 72 8.61 -1.99 5.02
C ASP A 72 7.41 -1.35 5.74
N ASN A 73 7.58 -1.03 7.03
CA ASN A 73 6.58 -0.41 7.90
C ASN A 73 6.76 1.12 7.97
N THR A 74 7.33 1.76 6.95
CA THR A 74 7.48 3.22 6.92
C THR A 74 6.92 3.82 5.64
N ILE A 75 6.10 4.86 5.79
CA ILE A 75 5.60 5.70 4.71
C ILE A 75 6.52 6.90 4.60
N ILE A 76 7.03 7.14 3.40
CA ILE A 76 7.97 8.20 3.10
C ILE A 76 7.24 9.23 2.25
N LEU A 77 7.25 10.47 2.69
CA LEU A 77 6.58 11.59 2.05
C LEU A 77 7.61 12.68 1.73
N MET A 78 7.57 13.17 0.50
CA MET A 78 8.34 14.33 0.08
C MET A 78 7.41 15.32 -0.61
N ASN A 79 7.43 16.56 -0.12
CA ASN A 79 6.67 17.65 -0.72
C ASN A 79 7.51 18.46 -1.71
N GLU A 80 6.85 19.33 -2.46
CA GLU A 80 7.46 20.25 -3.42
C GLU A 80 8.53 21.17 -2.79
N GLY A 81 8.38 21.52 -1.51
CA GLY A 81 9.35 22.31 -0.75
C GLY A 81 10.57 21.55 -0.23
N LEU A 82 10.80 20.30 -0.68
CA LEU A 82 11.87 19.41 -0.22
C LEU A 82 11.82 19.10 1.29
N ILE A 83 10.63 19.07 1.87
CA ILE A 83 10.38 18.65 3.26
C ILE A 83 10.08 17.15 3.31
N LEU A 84 11.00 16.41 3.94
CA LEU A 84 10.93 14.98 4.16
C LEU A 84 10.15 14.70 5.44
N SER A 85 9.11 13.87 5.35
CA SER A 85 8.39 13.29 6.49
C SER A 85 8.38 11.77 6.34
N VAL A 86 8.71 11.07 7.41
CA VAL A 86 8.71 9.60 7.46
C VAL A 86 7.77 9.20 8.58
N LYS A 87 6.71 8.45 8.26
CA LYS A 87 5.68 8.01 9.20
C LYS A 87 5.69 6.49 9.32
N LEU A 88 5.24 5.98 10.46
CA LEU A 88 5.05 4.53 10.62
C LEU A 88 3.80 4.06 9.85
N TRP A 89 3.93 2.93 9.18
CA TRP A 89 2.79 2.16 8.67
C TRP A 89 2.41 1.11 9.71
N LEU A 90 1.28 1.34 10.37
CA LEU A 90 0.75 0.44 11.38
C LEU A 90 -0.07 -0.63 10.70
N THR A 91 0.28 -1.88 10.95
CA THR A 91 -0.47 -3.07 10.56
C THR A 91 -0.87 -3.86 11.81
N THR A 92 -1.79 -4.80 11.67
CA THR A 92 -2.16 -5.76 12.73
C THR A 92 -0.93 -6.34 13.43
N ARG A 93 0.09 -6.74 12.66
CA ARG A 93 1.33 -7.32 13.19
C ARG A 93 2.17 -6.35 14.01
N THR A 94 2.16 -5.05 13.67
CA THR A 94 2.95 -4.05 14.42
C THR A 94 2.38 -3.74 15.80
N GLN A 95 1.08 -3.99 16.04
CA GLN A 95 0.48 -3.83 17.37
C GLN A 95 0.64 -5.06 18.28
N LEU A 96 1.02 -6.21 17.72
CA LEU A 96 1.21 -7.46 18.47
C LEU A 96 2.47 -7.48 19.36
N GLY A 97 3.15 -6.35 19.54
CA GLY A 97 4.27 -6.19 20.49
C GLY A 97 3.83 -6.06 21.96
N GLY A 98 2.53 -6.12 22.26
CA GLY A 98 1.97 -6.07 23.61
C GLY A 98 1.56 -7.46 24.13
N ASN A 99 1.97 -7.76 25.37
CA ASN A 99 1.81 -9.01 26.13
C ASN A 99 0.59 -9.89 25.82
N PHE A 100 0.87 -11.19 25.74
CA PHE A 100 -0.07 -12.31 25.79
C PHE A 100 -1.37 -12.02 26.54
N THR A 101 -2.48 -11.88 25.80
CA THR A 101 -3.83 -12.15 26.32
C THR A 101 -4.69 -12.68 25.20
N PHE A 102 -5.35 -13.82 25.46
CA PHE A 102 -6.40 -14.41 24.63
C PHE A 102 -7.50 -13.37 24.38
N SER A 103 -7.53 -12.74 23.22
CA SER A 103 -8.56 -11.76 22.86
C SER A 103 -9.05 -11.95 21.42
N GLY A 104 -10.08 -12.79 21.28
CA GLY A 104 -11.02 -12.84 20.13
C GLY A 104 -10.43 -12.92 18.71
N PRO A 105 -11.28 -12.93 17.67
CA PRO A 105 -10.82 -12.64 16.32
C PRO A 105 -10.41 -11.16 16.27
N GLN A 106 -9.11 -10.90 16.27
CA GLN A 106 -8.58 -9.55 16.17
C GLN A 106 -8.98 -8.93 14.84
N GLU A 107 -9.64 -7.78 14.88
CA GLU A 107 -9.98 -7.03 13.67
C GLU A 107 -8.71 -6.55 12.96
N ASN A 108 -8.74 -6.57 11.64
CA ASN A 108 -7.60 -6.13 10.85
C ASN A 108 -7.41 -4.61 10.96
N PHE A 109 -6.43 -4.16 11.75
CA PHE A 109 -6.06 -2.75 11.87
C PHE A 109 -4.96 -2.35 10.88
N PHE A 110 -5.21 -1.27 10.14
CA PHE A 110 -4.23 -0.61 9.28
C PHE A 110 -4.31 0.90 9.48
N GLY A 111 -3.17 1.57 9.67
CA GLY A 111 -3.18 3.01 9.88
C GLY A 111 -1.83 3.69 9.68
N VAL A 112 -1.87 5.01 9.59
CA VAL A 112 -0.66 5.85 9.60
C VAL A 112 -0.36 6.26 11.03
N GLY A 113 0.81 5.85 11.52
CA GLY A 113 1.32 6.16 12.86
C GLY A 113 2.04 7.50 12.94
N SER A 114 2.76 7.69 14.04
CA SER A 114 3.57 8.88 14.28
C SER A 114 4.73 9.02 13.29
N ASP A 115 5.26 10.24 13.21
CA ASP A 115 6.50 10.50 12.50
C ASP A 115 7.67 9.76 13.17
N VAL A 116 8.46 9.02 12.37
CA VAL A 116 9.74 8.42 12.76
C VAL A 116 10.80 9.51 12.97
N ILE A 117 10.77 10.52 12.11
CA ILE A 117 11.59 11.72 12.21
C ILE A 117 10.72 12.97 12.07
N SER A 118 11.03 14.02 12.81
CA SER A 118 10.37 15.31 12.65
C SER A 118 10.46 15.78 11.18
N PRO A 119 9.36 16.23 10.55
CA PRO A 119 9.39 16.74 9.19
C PRO A 119 10.48 17.80 9.02
N ARG A 120 11.36 17.63 8.04
CA ARG A 120 12.53 18.50 7.88
C ARG A 120 12.85 18.77 6.42
N LYS A 121 13.32 19.99 6.15
CA LYS A 121 13.78 20.38 4.82
C LYS A 121 15.14 19.76 4.52
N ILE A 122 15.28 19.17 3.33
CA ILE A 122 16.56 18.69 2.81
C ILE A 122 17.35 19.89 2.28
N GLY A 123 18.59 20.03 2.73
CA GLY A 123 19.49 21.12 2.35
C GLY A 123 20.08 20.93 0.96
N THR A 124 19.24 20.95 -0.07
CA THR A 124 19.63 20.75 -1.47
C THR A 124 18.88 21.72 -2.36
N PHE A 125 19.50 22.09 -3.48
CA PHE A 125 18.96 23.01 -4.46
C PHE A 125 18.73 22.27 -5.77
N LEU A 126 17.49 22.28 -6.24
CA LEU A 126 17.13 21.69 -7.52
C LEU A 126 17.65 22.55 -8.66
N ALA A 127 17.99 21.91 -9.77
CA ALA A 127 18.37 22.62 -10.97
C ALA A 127 17.16 23.34 -11.59
N GLU A 128 17.36 24.56 -12.10
CA GLU A 128 16.29 25.40 -12.65
C GLU A 128 15.54 24.74 -13.82
N ASN A 129 16.23 23.92 -14.60
CA ASN A 129 15.69 23.25 -15.78
C ASN A 129 15.01 21.91 -15.47
N VAL A 130 14.92 21.52 -14.19
CA VAL A 130 14.37 20.21 -13.79
C VAL A 130 13.06 20.40 -13.04
N LYS A 131 12.00 19.81 -13.58
CA LYS A 131 10.72 19.74 -12.88
C LYS A 131 10.80 18.73 -11.75
N PHE A 132 10.64 19.19 -10.52
CA PHE A 132 10.61 18.30 -9.36
C PHE A 132 9.42 17.34 -9.45
N GLY A 133 9.69 16.05 -9.25
CA GLY A 133 8.68 15.01 -9.36
C GLY A 133 9.19 13.64 -8.92
N ARG A 134 8.28 12.66 -8.96
CA ARG A 134 8.55 11.28 -8.54
C ARG A 134 9.78 10.67 -9.22
N GLN A 135 10.06 11.03 -10.47
CA GLN A 135 11.18 10.49 -11.24
C GLN A 135 12.55 10.80 -10.62
N LEU A 136 12.64 11.81 -9.76
CA LEU A 136 13.90 12.22 -9.12
C LEU A 136 14.12 11.55 -7.77
N LEU A 137 13.19 10.71 -7.33
CA LEU A 137 13.13 10.15 -6.00
C LEU A 137 13.02 8.63 -6.10
N ALA A 138 13.92 7.93 -5.42
CA ALA A 138 13.86 6.48 -5.27
C ALA A 138 14.13 6.11 -3.81
N THR A 139 13.60 4.98 -3.36
CA THR A 139 13.82 4.47 -2.01
C THR A 139 14.63 3.19 -2.07
N MET A 140 15.62 3.06 -1.20
CA MET A 140 16.53 1.93 -1.17
C MET A 140 16.69 1.44 0.26
N GLN A 141 16.89 0.13 0.42
CA GLN A 141 17.18 -0.49 1.70
C GLN A 141 18.45 -1.32 1.60
N ILE A 142 19.39 -1.11 2.52
CA ILE A 142 20.65 -1.83 2.61
C ILE A 142 20.83 -2.28 4.06
N ASN A 143 21.01 -3.57 4.31
CA ASN A 143 21.32 -4.11 5.65
C ASN A 143 20.42 -3.58 6.78
N SER A 144 19.10 -3.46 6.53
CA SER A 144 18.08 -2.86 7.41
C SER A 144 18.02 -1.33 7.48
N ASP A 145 19.06 -0.63 7.02
CA ASP A 145 19.02 0.82 6.89
C ASP A 145 18.23 1.24 5.66
N LYS A 146 17.48 2.33 5.81
CA LYS A 146 16.56 2.84 4.81
C LYS A 146 17.06 4.18 4.30
N TYR A 147 17.10 4.33 2.98
CA TYR A 147 17.60 5.52 2.31
C TYR A 147 16.61 6.03 1.28
N LEU A 148 16.61 7.35 1.10
CA LEU A 148 15.99 8.05 0.00
C LEU A 148 17.11 8.55 -0.91
N ILE A 149 17.01 8.22 -2.19
CA ILE A 149 17.86 8.77 -3.24
C ILE A 149 17.14 9.94 -3.87
N LEU A 150 17.81 11.08 -3.93
CA LEU A 150 17.32 12.31 -4.54
C LEU A 150 18.29 12.77 -5.62
N CYS A 151 17.79 13.02 -6.84
CA CYS A 151 18.55 13.61 -7.93
C CYS A 151 17.92 14.93 -8.43
N GLY A 152 18.42 15.46 -9.54
CA GLY A 152 17.95 16.74 -10.09
C GLY A 152 18.51 17.97 -9.39
N ASN A 153 19.63 17.85 -8.68
CA ASN A 153 20.28 18.97 -8.02
C ASN A 153 21.21 19.75 -8.96
N TRP A 154 21.51 21.00 -8.59
CA TRP A 154 22.44 21.87 -9.34
C TRP A 154 23.90 21.36 -9.36
N GLU A 155 24.24 20.41 -8.49
CA GLU A 155 25.60 19.87 -8.35
C GLU A 155 25.88 18.66 -9.26
N ASN A 156 25.03 18.39 -10.25
CA ASN A 156 25.15 17.25 -11.18
C ASN A 156 25.40 15.93 -10.42
N SER A 157 24.59 15.70 -9.38
CA SER A 157 24.74 14.55 -8.50
C SER A 157 23.42 13.95 -8.08
N PHE A 158 23.51 12.77 -7.50
CA PHE A 158 22.43 12.23 -6.70
C PHE A 158 22.92 12.08 -5.25
N GLN A 159 22.00 12.35 -4.33
CA GLN A 159 22.23 12.36 -2.89
C GLN A 159 21.53 11.16 -2.26
N ILE A 160 22.23 10.50 -1.35
CA ILE A 160 21.70 9.41 -0.53
C ILE A 160 21.38 10.00 0.83
N ILE A 161 20.11 9.98 1.21
CA ILE A 161 19.57 10.55 2.45
C ILE A 161 19.12 9.41 3.34
N SER A 162 19.62 9.37 4.57
CA SER A 162 19.17 8.39 5.57
C SER A 162 17.76 8.73 6.05
N LEU A 163 16.89 7.73 6.14
CA LEU A 163 15.51 7.90 6.60
C LEU A 163 15.36 7.80 8.13
N SER A 164 16.40 7.38 8.84
CA SER A 164 16.42 7.30 10.31
C SER A 164 16.71 8.65 10.97
N ASP A 165 17.50 9.51 10.32
CA ASP A 165 17.89 10.83 10.83
C ASP A 165 17.63 11.98 9.83
N GLY A 166 17.29 11.66 8.58
CA GLY A 166 17.04 12.64 7.51
C GLY A 166 18.28 13.40 7.06
N ARG A 167 19.49 12.86 7.30
CA ARG A 167 20.76 13.48 6.88
C ARG A 167 21.22 12.94 5.53
N ILE A 168 21.89 13.79 4.76
CA ILE A 168 22.59 13.37 3.54
C ILE A 168 23.83 12.59 3.97
N VAL A 169 23.86 11.30 3.64
CA VAL A 169 24.97 10.37 3.94
C VAL A 169 26.04 10.49 2.86
N GLN A 170 25.63 10.60 1.60
CA GLN A 170 26.56 10.67 0.47
C GLN A 170 25.99 11.52 -0.66
N SER A 171 26.88 12.17 -1.42
CA SER A 171 26.56 12.83 -2.68
C SER A 171 27.57 12.36 -3.74
N ILE A 172 27.07 11.80 -4.85
CA ILE A 172 27.92 11.21 -5.90
C ILE A 172 27.95 12.16 -7.10
N ARG A 173 29.09 12.84 -7.28
CA ARG A 173 29.28 13.94 -8.25
C ARG A 173 30.09 13.54 -9.49
N GLN A 174 29.75 12.43 -10.12
CA GLN A 174 30.48 11.91 -11.29
C GLN A 174 29.77 12.14 -12.62
N HIS A 175 28.72 12.98 -12.62
CA HIS A 175 27.95 13.29 -13.82
C HIS A 175 28.41 14.63 -14.42
N LYS A 176 28.48 14.67 -15.75
CA LYS A 176 28.81 15.89 -16.50
C LYS A 176 27.65 16.90 -16.53
N ASP A 177 26.43 16.41 -16.32
CA ASP A 177 25.19 17.18 -16.38
C ASP A 177 24.21 16.68 -15.30
N VAL A 178 23.09 17.39 -15.14
CA VAL A 178 22.07 17.11 -14.13
C VAL A 178 21.49 15.71 -14.32
N VAL A 179 21.41 14.95 -13.22
CA VAL A 179 20.79 13.63 -13.22
C VAL A 179 19.26 13.80 -13.23
N GLY A 180 18.62 13.44 -14.34
CA GLY A 180 17.19 13.69 -14.58
C GLY A 180 16.21 12.65 -14.02
N CYS A 181 16.69 11.48 -13.60
CA CYS A 181 15.87 10.47 -12.93
C CYS A 181 16.71 9.44 -12.15
N VAL A 182 16.05 8.70 -11.25
CA VAL A 182 16.58 7.51 -10.56
C VAL A 182 15.52 6.40 -10.63
N ALA A 183 15.96 5.15 -10.69
CA ALA A 183 15.11 3.94 -10.73
C ALA A 183 15.11 3.22 -9.39
#